data_AF-A0A8K0NGE0-F1
#
_entry.id   AF-A0A8K0NGE0-F1
#
_cell.length_a   1.000
_cell.length_b   1.000
_cell.length_c   1.000
_cell.angle_alpha   90.00
_cell.angle_beta   90.00
_cell.angle_gamma   90.00
#
_symmetry.space_group_name_H-M   'P 1'
#
loop_
_entity.id
_entity.type
_entity.pdbx_description
1 polymer ?
#
loop_
_entity_poly.entity_id
_entity_poly.type
_entity_poly.pdbx_seq_one_letter_code
_entity_poly.pdbx_strand_id
1 'polypeptide(L)'
;MSRVSEELIGILKDRYSEGLTTSISPPKTTPLPSEPVLAYGTLKVPNDPSKGWKRVDTGEDDVNSPTECGFKNNSIVAFSFVTDPADDDVVFEVQWPKDDEELYEQQA
;
A
#
# COMPACT_ATOMS: atom_id res chain seq x y z
N MET A 1 -12.46 13.29 0.97
CA MET A 1 -11.53 12.35 0.31
C MET A 1 -10.61 13.12 -0.62
N SER A 2 -9.31 12.84 -0.56
CA SER A 2 -8.31 13.48 -1.43
C SER A 2 -8.45 13.00 -2.87
N ARG A 3 -8.15 13.88 -3.83
CA ARG A 3 -8.11 13.54 -5.27
C ARG A 3 -7.15 12.37 -5.55
N VAL A 4 -6.05 12.26 -4.81
CA VAL A 4 -5.09 11.16 -4.97
C VAL A 4 -5.72 9.82 -4.57
N SER A 5 -6.49 9.81 -3.48
CA SER A 5 -7.22 8.63 -3.02
C SER A 5 -8.29 8.20 -4.03
N GLU A 6 -9.04 9.16 -4.58
CA GLU A 6 -10.03 8.92 -5.63
C GLU A 6 -9.42 8.33 -6.91
N GLU A 7 -8.31 8.89 -7.38
CA GLU A 7 -7.60 8.40 -8.56
C GLU A 7 -7.06 6.97 -8.35
N LEU A 8 -6.48 6.69 -7.17
CA LEU A 8 -6.02 5.34 -6.82
C LEU A 8 -7.18 4.34 -6.80
N ILE A 9 -8.30 4.68 -6.16
CA ILE A 9 -9.50 3.82 -6.12
C ILE A 9 -10.04 3.58 -7.53
N GLY A 10 -10.06 4.61 -8.38
CA GLY A 10 -10.49 4.49 -9.78
C GLY A 10 -9.64 3.48 -10.54
N ILE A 11 -8.31 3.57 -10.41
CA ILE A 11 -7.37 2.61 -11.04
C ILE A 11 -7.59 1.19 -10.50
N LEU A 12 -7.78 1.04 -9.19
CA LEU A 12 -8.02 -0.26 -8.56
C LEU A 12 -9.32 -0.91 -9.07
N LYS A 13 -10.41 -0.14 -9.18
CA LYS A 13 -11.69 -0.62 -9.71
C LYS A 13 -11.61 -1.01 -11.19
N ASP A 14 -10.88 -0.23 -11.98
CA ASP A 14 -10.74 -0.45 -13.43
C ASP A 14 -9.86 -1.67 -13.76
N ARG A 15 -8.69 -1.77 -13.11
CA ARG A 15 -7.67 -2.78 -13.46
C ARG A 15 -7.71 -4.03 -12.59
N TYR A 16 -8.27 -3.95 -11.39
CA TYR A 16 -8.25 -5.01 -10.37
C TYR A 16 -9.66 -5.23 -9.82
N SER A 17 -10.63 -5.38 -10.71
CA SER A 17 -12.04 -5.57 -10.35
C SER A 17 -12.30 -6.83 -9.53
N GLU A 18 -11.48 -7.87 -9.69
CA GLU A 18 -11.52 -9.11 -8.91
C GLU A 18 -10.72 -9.04 -7.60
N GLY A 19 -10.04 -7.92 -7.34
CA GLY A 19 -9.17 -7.70 -6.19
C GLY A 19 -7.68 -7.82 -6.50
N LEU A 20 -6.86 -7.71 -5.46
CA LEU A 20 -5.41 -7.73 -5.52
C LEU A 20 -4.89 -9.12 -5.11
N THR A 21 -4.37 -9.88 -6.06
CA THR A 21 -3.85 -11.24 -5.82
C THR A 21 -2.33 -11.23 -5.69
N THR A 22 -1.81 -11.81 -4.60
CA THR A 22 -0.37 -11.97 -4.38
C THR A 22 0.21 -13.11 -5.21
N SER A 23 1.47 -12.97 -5.66
CA SER A 23 2.14 -13.99 -6.46
C SER A 23 2.85 -15.07 -5.63
N ILE A 24 2.99 -14.88 -4.31
CA ILE A 24 3.66 -15.84 -3.42
C ILE A 24 2.71 -17.01 -3.11
N SER A 25 3.23 -18.23 -3.12
CA SER A 25 2.46 -19.41 -2.73
C SER A 25 2.29 -19.50 -1.20
N PRO A 26 1.06 -19.71 -0.67
CA PRO A 26 -0.20 -19.76 -1.41
C PRO A 26 -0.70 -18.35 -1.80
N PRO A 27 -1.19 -18.15 -3.04
CA PRO A 27 -1.75 -16.88 -3.47
C PRO A 27 -2.90 -16.45 -2.57
N LYS A 28 -2.90 -15.18 -2.17
CA LYS A 28 -3.97 -14.56 -1.37
C LYS A 28 -4.56 -13.41 -2.17
N THR A 29 -5.88 -13.44 -2.36
CA THR A 29 -6.62 -12.35 -3.01
C THR A 29 -7.26 -11.46 -1.96
N THR A 30 -6.88 -10.19 -1.97
CA THR A 30 -7.52 -9.15 -1.17
C THR A 30 -8.65 -8.53 -2.01
N PRO A 31 -9.92 -8.72 -1.64
CA PRO A 31 -11.05 -8.18 -2.39
C PRO A 31 -11.09 -6.64 -2.28
N LEU A 32 -11.64 -6.00 -3.30
CA LEU A 32 -11.87 -4.57 -3.29
C LEU A 32 -13.21 -4.26 -2.58
N PRO A 33 -13.24 -3.46 -1.51
CA PRO A 33 -14.49 -3.07 -0.88
C PRO A 33 -15.38 -2.24 -1.81
N SER A 34 -16.70 -2.27 -1.59
CA SER A 34 -17.67 -1.44 -2.34
C SER A 34 -17.41 0.06 -2.13
N GLU A 35 -17.16 0.43 -0.87
CA GLU A 35 -16.82 1.77 -0.40
C GLU A 35 -15.42 1.72 0.22
N PRO A 36 -14.37 1.71 -0.61
CA PRO A 36 -13.01 1.57 -0.11
C PRO A 36 -12.55 2.85 0.57
N VAL A 37 -12.19 2.74 1.85
CA VAL A 37 -11.44 3.77 2.58
C VAL A 37 -9.99 3.32 2.65
N LEU A 38 -9.07 4.23 2.36
CA LEU A 38 -7.64 3.95 2.30
C LEU A 38 -6.94 4.49 3.55
N ALA A 39 -6.05 3.67 4.09
CA ALA A 39 -5.00 4.10 4.99
C ALA A 39 -3.66 4.04 4.27
N TYR A 40 -2.75 4.95 4.60
CA TYR A 40 -1.43 5.03 4.00
C TYR A 40 -0.33 4.74 5.02
N GLY A 41 0.73 4.12 4.54
CA GLY A 41 1.88 3.74 5.34
C GLY A 41 3.18 4.13 4.67
N THR A 42 4.15 4.56 5.47
CA THR A 42 5.55 4.74 5.04
C THR A 42 6.45 3.80 5.82
N LEU A 43 7.64 3.49 5.30
CA LEU A 43 8.58 2.65 6.02
C LEU A 43 9.02 3.31 7.34
N LYS A 44 9.03 2.55 8.44
CA LYS A 44 9.52 3.06 9.75
C LYS A 44 10.98 3.51 9.66
N VAL A 45 11.79 2.76 8.92
CA VAL A 45 13.17 3.09 8.61
C VAL A 45 13.28 3.25 7.09
N PRO A 46 13.72 4.42 6.59
CA PRO A 46 13.89 4.62 5.15
C PRO A 46 14.76 3.52 4.54
N ASN A 47 14.31 2.95 3.42
CA ASN A 47 14.99 1.90 2.66
C ASN A 47 15.15 0.54 3.37
N ASP A 48 14.57 0.34 4.57
CA ASP A 48 14.59 -0.96 5.25
C ASP A 48 13.16 -1.49 5.46
N PRO A 49 12.65 -2.32 4.54
CA PRO A 49 11.32 -2.90 4.64
C PRO A 49 11.15 -3.87 5.80
N SER A 50 12.24 -4.41 6.35
CA SER A 50 12.19 -5.38 7.46
C SER A 50 11.72 -4.74 8.77
N LYS A 51 11.79 -3.41 8.89
CA LYS A 51 11.36 -2.66 10.08
C LYS A 51 9.86 -2.37 10.09
N GLY A 52 9.16 -2.74 9.01
CA GLY A 52 7.73 -2.57 8.87
C GLY A 52 7.31 -1.13 8.60
N TRP A 53 6.00 -0.89 8.75
CA TRP A 53 5.32 0.31 8.28
C TRP A 53 4.85 1.18 9.44
N LYS A 54 4.87 2.49 9.21
CA LYS A 54 4.27 3.51 10.07
C LYS A 54 3.05 4.08 9.35
N ARG A 55 1.87 4.01 9.99
CA ARG A 55 0.66 4.68 9.51
C ARG A 55 0.91 6.18 9.40
N VAL A 56 0.46 6.75 8.30
CA VAL A 56 0.49 8.18 8.05
C VAL A 56 -0.85 8.77 8.46
N ASP A 57 -0.81 9.86 9.22
CA ASP A 57 -1.98 10.65 9.54
C ASP A 57 -2.29 11.62 8.38
N THR A 58 -3.36 11.32 7.64
CA THR A 58 -3.84 12.15 6.54
C THR A 58 -4.87 13.19 6.98
N GLY A 59 -5.22 13.23 8.27
CA GLY A 59 -6.30 14.06 8.80
C GLY A 59 -7.68 13.54 8.38
N GLU A 60 -8.73 14.12 8.96
CA GLU A 60 -10.11 13.79 8.56
C GLU A 60 -10.34 14.09 7.08
N ASP A 61 -10.89 13.12 6.34
CA ASP A 61 -11.15 13.23 4.90
C ASP A 61 -9.92 13.44 3.99
N ASP A 62 -8.72 13.09 4.46
CA ASP A 62 -7.43 13.32 3.79
C ASP A 62 -7.13 14.82 3.54
N VAL A 63 -7.54 15.68 4.49
CA VAL A 63 -7.34 17.14 4.43
C VAL A 63 -5.87 17.57 4.41
N ASN A 64 -4.98 16.81 5.05
CA ASN A 64 -3.57 17.18 5.14
C ASN A 64 -2.88 17.01 3.78
N SER A 65 -2.04 17.97 3.42
CA SER A 65 -1.23 17.85 2.21
C SER A 65 -0.19 16.73 2.35
N PRO A 66 0.27 16.12 1.24
CA PRO A 66 1.26 15.04 1.32
C PRO A 66 2.55 15.44 2.08
N THR A 67 2.97 16.70 1.99
CA THR A 67 4.15 17.18 2.72
C THR A 67 3.90 17.28 4.22
N GLU A 68 2.70 17.69 4.65
CA GLU A 68 2.29 17.70 6.06
C GLU A 68 2.20 16.28 6.63
N CYS A 69 1.80 15.33 5.81
CA CYS A 69 1.81 13.90 6.11
C CYS A 69 3.21 13.27 6.16
N GLY A 70 4.27 14.04 5.87
CA GLY A 70 5.65 13.59 5.90
C GLY A 70 6.09 12.78 4.67
N PHE A 71 5.30 12.78 3.58
CA PHE A 71 5.73 12.20 2.32
C PHE A 71 6.89 13.02 1.74
N LYS A 72 7.92 12.30 1.29
CA LYS A 72 9.06 12.86 0.58
C LYS A 72 8.98 12.48 -0.89
N ASN A 73 9.60 13.28 -1.73
CA ASN A 73 9.79 12.90 -3.14
C ASN A 73 10.49 11.53 -3.21
N ASN A 74 10.02 10.68 -4.12
CA ASN A 74 10.49 9.31 -4.31
C ASN A 74 10.37 8.41 -3.07
N SER A 75 9.51 8.76 -2.10
CA SER A 75 9.21 7.89 -0.97
C SER A 75 8.34 6.71 -1.39
N ILE A 76 8.59 5.55 -0.78
CA ILE A 76 7.75 4.38 -0.97
C ILE A 76 6.55 4.47 -0.03
N VAL A 77 5.36 4.28 -0.58
CA VAL A 77 4.09 4.36 0.13
C VAL A 77 3.35 3.04 -0.03
N ALA A 78 2.87 2.49 1.08
CA ALA A 78 1.92 1.39 1.10
C ALA A 78 0.52 1.93 1.34
N PHE A 79 -0.49 1.17 0.89
CA PHE A 79 -1.88 1.43 1.22
C PHE A 79 -2.54 0.16 1.75
N SER A 80 -3.60 0.33 2.53
CA SER A 80 -4.47 -0.76 3.00
C SER A 80 -5.92 -0.29 3.01
N PHE A 81 -6.85 -1.22 2.87
CA PHE A 81 -8.29 -0.93 3.00
C PHE A 81 -8.68 -0.99 4.47
N VAL A 82 -9.37 0.04 4.94
CA VAL A 82 -9.88 0.12 6.32
C VAL A 82 -11.38 0.35 6.31
N THR A 83 -12.04 -0.03 7.40
CA THR A 83 -13.44 0.33 7.66
C THR A 83 -13.56 1.66 8.39
N ASP A 84 -12.55 1.99 9.20
CA ASP A 84 -12.45 3.25 9.94
C ASP A 84 -11.08 3.93 9.68
N PRO A 85 -11.05 5.18 9.19
CA PRO A 85 -9.81 5.95 9.05
C PRO A 85 -9.12 6.28 10.40
N ALA A 86 -9.75 6.02 11.54
CA ALA A 86 -9.13 6.14 12.86
C ALA A 86 -8.57 4.80 13.40
N ASP A 87 -8.62 3.71 12.63
CA ASP A 87 -8.17 2.39 13.09
C ASP A 87 -6.65 2.29 13.27
N ASP A 88 -6.16 2.35 14.50
CA ASP A 88 -4.72 2.28 14.79
C ASP A 88 -4.09 0.90 14.50
N ASP A 89 -4.90 -0.16 14.34
CA ASP A 89 -4.43 -1.54 14.13
C ASP A 89 -4.21 -1.90 12.64
N VAL A 90 -4.13 -0.90 11.76
CA VAL A 90 -3.93 -1.12 10.33
C VAL A 90 -2.62 -1.87 10.02
N VAL A 91 -2.74 -2.93 9.21
CA VAL A 91 -1.61 -3.72 8.72
C VAL A 91 -1.42 -3.48 7.23
N PHE A 92 -0.15 -3.26 6.83
CA PHE A 92 0.26 -3.09 5.44
C PHE A 92 0.99 -4.35 4.98
N GLU A 93 0.27 -5.23 4.27
CA GLU A 93 0.83 -6.43 3.66
C GLU A 93 1.43 -6.08 2.29
N VAL A 94 2.75 -5.86 2.24
CA VAL A 94 3.45 -5.48 1.01
C VAL A 94 4.39 -6.59 0.57
N GLN A 95 4.18 -7.06 -0.66
CA GLN A 95 5.13 -7.93 -1.35
C GLN A 95 6.21 -7.08 -2.03
N TRP A 96 7.46 -7.34 -1.69
CA TRP A 96 8.60 -6.73 -2.36
C TRP A 96 9.00 -7.57 -3.57
N PRO A 97 9.30 -6.95 -4.72
CA PRO A 97 10.03 -7.62 -5.78
C PRO A 97 11.31 -8.19 -5.19
N LYS A 98 11.54 -9.47 -5.41
CA LYS A 98 12.82 -10.11 -5.11
C LYS A 98 13.50 -10.37 -6.44
N ASP A 99 14.78 -10.04 -6.51
CA ASP A 99 15.61 -10.63 -7.56
C ASP A 99 15.74 -12.11 -7.19
N ASP A 100 15.11 -12.99 -7.97
CA ASP A 100 15.37 -14.42 -7.89
C ASP A 100 16.80 -14.65 -8.38
N GLU A 101 17.80 -14.58 -7.48
CA GLU A 101 19.18 -14.94 -7.79
C GLU A 101 19.27 -16.39 -8.31
N GLU A 102 18.33 -17.27 -7.96
CA GLU A 102 18.23 -18.65 -8.45
C GLU A 102 17.84 -18.79 -9.95
N LEU A 103 17.30 -17.73 -10.58
CA LEU A 103 17.01 -17.71 -12.02
C LEU A 103 18.26 -17.47 -12.87
N TYR A 104 19.33 -16.91 -12.28
CA TYR A 104 20.58 -16.59 -12.98
C TYR A 104 21.62 -17.71 -12.95
N GLU A 105 21.51 -18.69 -12.04
CA GLU A 105 22.44 -19.83 -11.96
C GLU A 105 22.14 -20.96 -12.96
N GLN A 106 20.98 -20.94 -13.63
CA GLN A 106 20.59 -21.97 -14.61
C GLN A 106 21.05 -21.67 -16.05
N GLN A 107 21.85 -20.64 -16.28
CA GLN A 107 22.39 -20.26 -17.60
C GLN A 107 23.93 -20.16 -17.68
N ALA A 108 24.67 -20.73 -16.72
CA ALA A 108 26.14 -20.76 -16.73
C ALA A 108 26.73 -22.14 -17.07
#